data_AF-A0A0P8CBG5-F1
#
_entry.id   AF-A0A0P8CBG5-F1
#
_cell.length_a   1.000
_cell.length_b   1.000
_cell.length_c   1.000
_cell.angle_alpha   90.00
_cell.angle_beta   90.00
_cell.angle_gamma   90.00
#
_symmetry.space_group_name_H-M   'P 1'
#
loop_
_entity.id
_entity.type
_entity.pdbx_description
1 polymer ?
#
loop_
_entity_poly.entity_id
_entity_poly.type
_entity_poly.pdbx_seq_one_letter_code
_entity_poly.pdbx_strand_id
1 'polypeptide(L)'
;MKSDGIPSGCAISGLMSEDGRRIGGKVIIRSIACMHDRSNGLGGGFAAYGIYPKRKDMYAFHMMFDNIQAKENTEEFFKDHFNVDKDEAIPTQRQNGISNPPILWRYFLEVPENKLEFLSERDYVTKTVMKIHSEIDGAFVASSGMNMGAFKGVGYPEDIGSFYKLEDYSAYIWTSHGRFPTNTPGWWGGAHPFTLLDWSVVHNGEISSYGINKRYLEMFGYKLELRTDTEVIAYMFDLLVRKHKLPIEKAVEALAAPFWKDIDRMEPQKKKMAIALRQVYGSTLLNGPFSIIIGHNRGMIGLNDRIKLRPMTAARKDDMLYMASEESAIREIAPDLDEVWSPMAGTPVFGTLKAGVE
;
A
#
# COMPACT_ATOMS: atom_id res chain seq x y z
N MET A 1 27.82 18.78 8.98
CA MET A 1 28.32 17.43 9.27
C MET A 1 28.01 16.60 8.02
N LYS A 2 29.02 16.22 7.23
CA LYS A 2 28.81 15.34 6.08
C LYS A 2 28.34 14.00 6.64
N SER A 3 27.16 13.53 6.22
CA SER A 3 26.63 12.23 6.64
C SER A 3 27.47 11.13 6.00
N ASP A 4 28.42 10.60 6.77
CA ASP A 4 29.19 9.44 6.39
C ASP A 4 28.24 8.24 6.19
N GLY A 5 28.18 7.73 4.97
CA GLY A 5 27.95 6.31 4.68
C GLY A 5 26.62 5.64 5.06
N ILE A 6 25.56 6.34 5.50
CA ILE A 6 24.26 5.69 5.75
C ILE A 6 23.67 5.23 4.40
N PRO A 7 23.40 3.93 4.18
CA PRO A 7 22.79 3.45 2.95
C PRO A 7 21.43 4.13 2.72
N SER A 8 21.34 4.95 1.67
CA SER A 8 20.11 5.65 1.33
C SER A 8 19.13 4.72 0.60
N GLY A 9 18.07 4.30 1.29
CA GLY A 9 16.95 3.64 0.62
C GLY A 9 15.93 3.08 1.58
N CYS A 10 14.65 3.32 1.31
CA CYS A 10 13.55 2.85 2.13
C CYS A 10 13.62 1.34 2.44
N ALA A 11 13.05 0.96 3.57
CA ALA A 11 12.81 -0.43 3.93
C ALA A 11 11.36 -0.80 3.60
N ILE A 12 11.16 -1.97 2.99
CA ILE A 12 9.84 -2.59 2.87
C ILE A 12 9.92 -3.99 3.47
N SER A 13 8.85 -4.40 4.15
CA SER A 13 8.67 -5.78 4.60
C SER A 13 7.20 -6.15 4.53
N GLY A 14 6.90 -7.38 4.12
CA GLY A 14 5.56 -7.92 4.05
C GLY A 14 5.55 -9.41 4.39
N LEU A 15 4.48 -9.84 5.03
CA LEU A 15 4.21 -11.24 5.33
C LEU A 15 2.73 -11.55 5.11
N MET A 16 2.46 -12.77 4.66
CA MET A 16 1.12 -13.24 4.36
C MET A 16 0.98 -14.71 4.75
N SER A 17 -0.09 -15.07 5.45
CA SER A 17 -0.57 -16.45 5.55
C SER A 17 -1.53 -16.73 4.39
N GLU A 18 -1.20 -17.70 3.55
CA GLU A 18 -2.06 -18.18 2.46
C GLU A 18 -3.27 -18.98 2.97
N ASP A 19 -3.21 -19.47 4.21
CA ASP A 19 -4.34 -20.11 4.91
C ASP A 19 -5.27 -19.11 5.63
N GLY A 20 -5.00 -17.80 5.53
CA GLY A 20 -5.80 -16.76 6.20
C GLY A 20 -5.61 -16.70 7.71
N ARG A 21 -4.56 -17.35 8.22
CA ARG A 21 -4.24 -17.40 9.65
C ARG A 21 -3.76 -16.02 10.09
N ARG A 22 -4.46 -15.43 11.06
CA ARG A 22 -4.12 -14.09 11.55
C ARG A 22 -2.91 -14.12 12.48
N ILE A 23 -2.00 -13.20 12.23
CA ILE A 23 -0.71 -13.05 12.93
C ILE A 23 -0.70 -11.69 13.62
N GLY A 24 -0.18 -11.65 14.85
CA GLY A 24 -0.08 -10.42 15.62
C GLY A 24 0.89 -9.40 15.01
N GLY A 25 0.57 -8.11 15.12
CA GLY A 25 1.37 -7.02 14.52
C GLY A 25 2.82 -6.95 15.02
N LYS A 26 3.13 -7.51 16.20
CA LYS A 26 4.51 -7.60 16.73
C LYS A 26 5.48 -8.27 15.76
N VAL A 27 5.00 -9.23 14.96
CA VAL A 27 5.84 -9.97 14.02
C VAL A 27 6.35 -9.05 12.92
N ILE A 28 5.46 -8.33 12.22
CA ILE A 28 5.89 -7.42 11.15
C ILE A 28 6.72 -6.25 11.70
N ILE A 29 6.43 -5.77 12.92
CA ILE A 29 7.22 -4.74 13.60
C ILE A 29 8.69 -5.19 13.77
N ARG A 30 8.91 -6.40 14.28
CA ARG A 30 10.28 -6.94 14.43
C ARG A 30 11.01 -7.04 13.09
N SER A 31 10.30 -7.48 12.05
CA SER A 31 10.87 -7.59 10.70
C SER A 31 11.35 -6.24 10.17
N ILE A 32 10.52 -5.19 10.23
CA ILE A 32 10.90 -3.88 9.70
C ILE A 32 11.94 -3.17 10.58
N ALA A 33 11.92 -3.39 11.90
CA ALA A 33 12.91 -2.86 12.84
C ALA A 33 14.33 -3.37 12.57
N CYS A 34 14.47 -4.59 12.03
CA CYS A 34 15.75 -5.15 11.59
C CYS A 34 16.44 -4.28 10.52
N MET A 35 15.65 -3.47 9.80
CA MET A 35 16.11 -2.56 8.75
C MET A 35 16.08 -1.09 9.19
N HIS A 36 16.26 -0.80 10.49
CA HIS A 36 16.26 0.56 11.04
C HIS A 36 17.16 1.52 10.25
N ASP A 37 18.41 1.12 9.99
CA ASP A 37 19.45 1.95 9.37
C ASP A 37 19.18 2.34 7.91
N ARG A 38 18.16 1.72 7.29
CA ARG A 38 17.68 2.08 5.95
C ARG A 38 16.75 3.30 5.95
N SER A 39 16.18 3.61 7.12
CA SER A 39 15.18 4.66 7.32
C SER A 39 15.79 5.85 8.04
N ASN A 40 15.08 6.98 8.11
CA ASN A 40 15.55 8.16 8.84
C ASN A 40 14.49 8.77 9.77
N GLY A 41 13.45 8.00 10.10
CA GLY A 41 12.38 8.42 10.99
C GLY A 41 11.40 9.46 10.41
N LEU A 42 11.49 9.81 9.12
CA LEU A 42 10.59 10.77 8.48
C LEU A 42 9.33 10.14 7.85
N GLY A 43 9.07 8.87 8.15
CA GLY A 43 7.87 8.17 7.73
C GLY A 43 7.95 6.69 8.03
N GLY A 44 6.95 6.19 8.74
CA GLY A 44 6.78 4.77 9.03
C GLY A 44 5.32 4.39 8.87
N GLY A 45 5.05 3.13 8.54
CA GLY A 45 3.69 2.65 8.57
C GLY A 45 3.49 1.21 8.13
N PHE A 46 2.24 0.78 8.30
CA PHE A 46 1.77 -0.58 8.11
C PHE A 46 0.43 -0.58 7.39
N ALA A 47 0.18 -1.60 6.59
CA ALA A 47 -1.17 -1.97 6.17
C ALA A 47 -1.44 -3.42 6.53
N ALA A 48 -2.67 -3.71 6.91
CA ALA A 48 -3.07 -5.01 7.45
C ALA A 48 -4.42 -5.45 6.87
N TYR A 49 -4.57 -6.74 6.57
CA TYR A 49 -5.80 -7.33 6.02
C TYR A 49 -6.33 -8.46 6.91
N GLY A 50 -7.65 -8.55 7.08
CA GLY A 50 -8.26 -9.42 8.08
C GLY A 50 -8.27 -8.83 9.49
N ILE A 51 -7.97 -7.52 9.60
CA ILE A 51 -7.75 -6.82 10.87
C ILE A 51 -9.07 -6.42 11.56
N TYR A 52 -10.19 -6.40 10.83
CA TYR A 52 -11.51 -6.00 11.33
C TYR A 52 -12.56 -7.10 11.17
N PRO A 53 -12.37 -8.28 11.79
CA PRO A 53 -13.22 -9.44 11.53
C PRO A 53 -14.69 -9.26 11.94
N LYS A 54 -14.98 -8.38 12.90
CA LYS A 54 -16.36 -8.08 13.32
C LYS A 54 -17.11 -7.19 12.32
N ARG A 55 -16.40 -6.57 11.37
CA ARG A 55 -16.93 -5.62 10.37
C ARG A 55 -16.26 -5.88 9.01
N LYS A 56 -16.13 -7.15 8.64
CA LYS A 56 -15.35 -7.58 7.47
C LYS A 56 -15.94 -7.06 6.15
N ASP A 57 -17.26 -6.85 6.12
CA ASP A 57 -18.01 -6.43 4.93
C ASP A 57 -18.25 -4.90 4.88
N MET A 58 -17.63 -4.14 5.78
CA MET A 58 -17.74 -2.68 5.84
C MET A 58 -16.46 -1.99 5.39
N TYR A 59 -16.57 -0.81 4.79
CA TYR A 59 -15.41 0.03 4.51
C TYR A 59 -14.87 0.61 5.82
N ALA A 60 -13.58 0.44 6.07
CA ALA A 60 -12.87 1.03 7.18
C ALA A 60 -12.10 2.28 6.72
N PHE A 61 -12.74 3.43 6.88
CA PHE A 61 -12.12 4.72 6.63
C PHE A 61 -11.23 5.12 7.79
N HIS A 62 -9.92 5.04 7.62
CA HIS A 62 -8.99 5.65 8.56
C HIS A 62 -8.74 7.10 8.13
N MET A 63 -9.06 8.03 9.01
CA MET A 63 -8.96 9.46 8.78
C MET A 63 -7.87 10.08 9.65
N MET A 64 -7.15 11.02 9.07
CA MET A 64 -6.25 11.94 9.75
C MET A 64 -6.82 13.35 9.58
N PHE A 65 -7.04 14.05 10.69
CA PHE A 65 -7.50 15.44 10.66
C PHE A 65 -6.50 16.38 11.31
N ASP A 66 -6.17 17.48 10.64
CA ASP A 66 -5.26 18.49 11.18
C ASP A 66 -5.88 19.25 12.36
N ASN A 67 -7.20 19.35 12.39
CA ASN A 67 -7.95 20.06 13.43
C ASN A 67 -9.39 19.53 13.55
N ILE A 68 -10.08 19.99 14.60
CA ILE A 68 -11.46 19.57 14.91
C ILE A 68 -12.43 19.99 13.79
N GLN A 69 -12.24 21.16 13.17
CA GLN A 69 -13.10 21.65 12.10
C GLN A 69 -13.08 20.72 10.88
N ALA A 70 -11.90 20.22 10.49
CA ALA A 70 -11.77 19.25 9.40
C ALA A 70 -12.50 17.94 9.70
N LYS A 71 -12.45 17.48 10.96
CA LYS A 71 -13.23 16.32 11.43
C LYS A 71 -14.73 16.58 11.33
N GLU A 72 -15.22 17.69 11.88
CA GLU A 72 -16.64 18.06 11.84
C GLU A 72 -17.17 18.19 10.41
N ASN A 73 -16.42 18.85 9.53
CA ASN A 73 -16.78 18.97 8.11
C ASN A 73 -16.87 17.61 7.41
N THR A 74 -15.97 16.69 7.75
CA THR A 74 -15.97 15.32 7.21
C THR A 74 -17.14 14.51 7.75
N GLU A 75 -17.49 14.69 9.03
CA GLU A 75 -18.63 14.00 9.64
C GLU A 75 -19.96 14.51 9.09
N GLU A 76 -20.08 15.82 8.87
CA GLU A 76 -21.23 16.40 8.18
C GLU A 76 -21.35 15.84 6.75
N PHE A 77 -20.23 15.76 6.04
CA PHE A 77 -20.18 15.12 4.73
C PHE A 77 -20.61 13.64 4.80
N PHE A 78 -20.16 12.87 5.78
CA PHE A 78 -20.54 11.46 5.92
C PHE A 78 -22.03 11.23 6.19
N LYS A 79 -22.71 12.11 6.93
CA LYS A 79 -24.17 11.99 7.18
C LYS A 79 -24.99 11.86 5.90
N ASP A 80 -24.55 12.55 4.84
CA ASP A 80 -25.24 12.55 3.55
C ASP A 80 -24.75 11.45 2.60
N HIS A 81 -23.67 10.73 2.93
CA HIS A 81 -22.98 9.83 1.98
C HIS A 81 -22.90 8.37 2.46
N PHE A 82 -22.94 8.12 3.76
CA PHE A 82 -22.76 6.78 4.33
C PHE A 82 -23.69 6.50 5.50
N ASN A 83 -24.02 5.22 5.68
CA ASN A 83 -24.49 4.71 6.96
C ASN A 83 -23.26 4.39 7.81
N VAL A 84 -23.13 5.07 8.96
CA VAL A 84 -22.02 4.87 9.91
C VAL A 84 -22.46 3.84 10.95
N ASP A 85 -21.89 2.63 10.93
CA ASP A 85 -22.15 1.63 11.99
C ASP A 85 -21.40 1.98 13.27
N LYS A 86 -20.15 2.41 13.11
CA LYS A 86 -19.28 2.78 14.23
C LYS A 86 -18.24 3.78 13.78
N ASP A 87 -18.00 4.75 14.66
CA ASP A 87 -16.84 5.61 14.60
C ASP A 87 -16.12 5.60 15.95
N GLU A 88 -14.79 5.70 15.93
CA GLU A 88 -14.00 5.78 17.15
C GLU A 88 -12.60 6.35 16.87
N ALA A 89 -11.98 6.91 17.92
CA ALA A 89 -10.56 7.20 17.89
C ALA A 89 -9.78 5.92 17.58
N ILE A 90 -8.77 6.01 16.71
CA ILE A 90 -7.84 4.88 16.53
C ILE A 90 -7.05 4.74 17.84
N PRO A 91 -7.04 3.54 18.46
CA PRO A 91 -6.28 3.31 19.69
C PRO A 91 -4.80 3.67 19.50
N THR A 92 -4.30 4.56 20.34
CA THR A 92 -2.90 4.98 20.32
C THR A 92 -2.32 5.03 21.73
N GLN A 93 -1.00 5.02 21.83
CA GLN A 93 -0.26 5.24 23.07
C GLN A 93 0.87 6.24 22.87
N ARG A 94 1.31 6.89 23.94
CA ARG A 94 2.48 7.78 23.87
C ARG A 94 3.72 6.95 23.52
N GLN A 95 4.48 7.43 22.54
CA GLN A 95 5.69 6.77 22.06
C GLN A 95 6.79 7.82 21.86
N ASN A 96 8.00 7.50 22.31
CA ASN A 96 9.16 8.34 22.04
C ASN A 96 9.46 8.36 20.53
N GLY A 97 9.84 9.51 19.98
CA GLY A 97 10.07 9.65 18.53
C GLY A 97 8.82 10.01 17.72
N ILE A 98 7.63 9.93 18.30
CA ILE A 98 6.38 10.42 17.68
C ILE A 98 6.01 11.77 18.26
N SER A 99 5.85 12.77 17.38
CA SER A 99 5.47 14.13 17.77
C SER A 99 4.31 14.64 16.93
N ASN A 100 3.44 15.42 17.57
CA ASN A 100 2.30 16.12 16.95
C ASN A 100 1.47 15.22 16.01
N PRO A 101 0.91 14.10 16.50
CA PRO A 101 -0.03 13.32 15.71
C PRO A 101 -1.27 14.15 15.37
N PRO A 102 -1.82 14.02 14.15
CA PRO A 102 -3.14 14.57 13.82
C PRO A 102 -4.22 13.88 14.66
N ILE A 103 -5.45 14.35 14.55
CA ILE A 103 -6.59 13.62 15.09
C ILE A 103 -6.79 12.36 14.25
N LEU A 104 -6.62 11.19 14.88
CA LEU A 104 -6.71 9.89 14.24
C LEU A 104 -8.05 9.24 14.58
N TRP A 105 -8.88 9.04 13.57
CA TRP A 105 -10.22 8.49 13.73
C TRP A 105 -10.46 7.39 12.70
N ARG A 106 -11.28 6.40 13.04
CA ARG A 106 -11.76 5.43 12.07
C ARG A 106 -13.27 5.38 12.04
N TYR A 107 -13.81 5.20 10.84
CA TYR A 107 -15.23 5.06 10.57
C TYR A 107 -15.45 3.74 9.84
N PHE A 108 -16.45 2.98 10.28
CA PHE A 108 -16.93 1.78 9.60
C PHE A 108 -18.22 2.13 8.87
N LEU A 109 -18.14 2.09 7.54
CA LEU A 109 -19.12 2.71 6.65
C LEU A 109 -19.74 1.69 5.70
N GLU A 110 -21.04 1.83 5.48
CA GLU A 110 -21.81 1.21 4.42
C GLU A 110 -22.31 2.28 3.45
N VAL A 111 -22.32 1.98 2.15
CA VAL A 111 -22.88 2.89 1.15
C VAL A 111 -24.38 2.64 1.04
N PRO A 112 -25.24 3.65 1.29
CA PRO A 112 -26.69 3.51 1.15
C PRO A 112 -27.07 3.16 -0.29
N GLU A 113 -28.03 2.24 -0.48
CA GLU A 113 -28.45 1.79 -1.81
C GLU A 113 -28.90 2.94 -2.73
N ASN A 114 -29.55 3.96 -2.16
CA ASN A 114 -30.00 5.14 -2.91
C ASN A 114 -28.85 6.02 -3.45
N LYS A 115 -27.61 5.79 -3.03
CA LYS A 115 -26.41 6.47 -3.55
C LYS A 115 -25.76 5.73 -4.72
N LEU A 116 -26.22 4.51 -5.02
CA LEU A 116 -25.66 3.62 -6.04
C LEU A 116 -26.39 3.68 -7.39
N GLU A 117 -27.27 4.66 -7.59
CA GLU A 117 -27.97 4.83 -8.87
C GLU A 117 -26.93 5.04 -10.00
N PHE A 118 -26.78 4.03 -10.86
CA PHE A 118 -25.80 3.96 -11.96
C PHE A 118 -24.30 3.92 -11.57
N LEU A 119 -23.97 3.67 -10.30
CA LEU A 119 -22.59 3.57 -9.83
C LEU A 119 -22.36 2.27 -9.07
N SER A 120 -21.22 1.62 -9.33
CA SER A 120 -20.77 0.56 -8.43
C SER A 120 -20.38 1.16 -7.08
N GLU A 121 -20.57 0.40 -6.00
CA GLU A 121 -20.19 0.81 -4.65
C GLU A 121 -18.72 1.26 -4.55
N ARG A 122 -17.82 0.51 -5.18
CA ARG A 122 -16.39 0.84 -5.25
C ARG A 122 -16.11 2.13 -6.02
N ASP A 123 -16.90 2.43 -7.06
CA ASP A 123 -16.79 3.71 -7.78
C ASP A 123 -17.24 4.88 -6.92
N TYR A 124 -18.32 4.69 -6.16
CA TYR A 124 -18.80 5.67 -5.22
C TYR A 124 -17.73 5.97 -4.17
N VAL A 125 -17.18 4.95 -3.52
CA VAL A 125 -16.11 5.10 -2.51
C VAL A 125 -14.86 5.76 -3.09
N THR A 126 -14.43 5.36 -4.30
CA THR A 126 -13.28 6.00 -4.96
C THR A 126 -13.52 7.50 -5.16
N LYS A 127 -14.70 7.88 -5.70
CA LYS A 127 -15.06 9.29 -5.91
C LYS A 127 -15.12 10.06 -4.59
N THR A 128 -15.64 9.45 -3.54
CA THR A 128 -15.69 10.04 -2.20
C THR A 128 -14.29 10.30 -1.65
N VAL A 129 -13.36 9.35 -1.76
CA VAL A 129 -11.96 9.56 -1.35
C VAL A 129 -11.35 10.76 -2.08
N MET A 130 -11.50 10.81 -3.41
CA MET A 130 -10.99 11.94 -4.20
C MET A 130 -11.63 13.26 -3.77
N LYS A 131 -12.94 13.26 -3.48
CA LYS A 131 -13.67 14.44 -3.03
C LYS A 131 -13.15 14.95 -1.70
N ILE A 132 -13.02 14.08 -0.69
CA ILE A 132 -12.48 14.42 0.63
C ILE A 132 -11.12 15.09 0.49
N HIS A 133 -10.18 14.46 -0.22
CA HIS A 133 -8.82 15.00 -0.38
C HIS A 133 -8.79 16.34 -1.13
N SER A 134 -9.74 16.59 -2.03
CA SER A 134 -9.75 17.81 -2.86
C SER A 134 -10.60 18.96 -2.31
N GLU A 135 -11.58 18.68 -1.45
CA GLU A 135 -12.61 19.66 -1.05
C GLU A 135 -12.67 19.89 0.47
N ILE A 136 -12.15 18.98 1.29
CA ILE A 136 -12.16 19.11 2.75
C ILE A 136 -10.74 19.38 3.25
N ASP A 137 -10.41 20.65 3.42
CA ASP A 137 -9.09 21.07 3.91
C ASP A 137 -8.77 20.48 5.30
N GLY A 138 -7.55 20.00 5.48
CA GLY A 138 -7.10 19.34 6.70
C GLY A 138 -7.67 17.94 6.96
N ALA A 139 -8.36 17.32 5.98
CA ALA A 139 -8.85 15.94 6.08
C ALA A 139 -8.11 15.00 5.11
N PHE A 140 -7.60 13.89 5.63
CA PHE A 140 -6.83 12.92 4.87
C PHE A 140 -7.29 11.49 5.11
N VAL A 141 -7.62 10.79 4.02
CA VAL A 141 -7.93 9.36 4.04
C VAL A 141 -6.62 8.54 4.02
N ALA A 142 -6.34 7.80 5.09
CA ALA A 142 -5.21 6.87 5.20
C ALA A 142 -5.53 5.47 4.66
N SER A 143 -6.76 5.01 4.84
CA SER A 143 -7.32 3.79 4.21
C SER A 143 -8.81 3.91 4.00
N SER A 144 -9.33 3.17 3.01
CA SER A 144 -10.74 3.19 2.60
C SER A 144 -11.24 1.82 2.11
N GLY A 145 -10.56 0.73 2.47
CA GLY A 145 -10.91 -0.63 2.05
C GLY A 145 -11.76 -1.38 3.07
N MET A 146 -12.26 -2.54 2.67
CA MET A 146 -12.97 -3.46 3.55
C MET A 146 -12.00 -4.41 4.26
N ASN A 147 -12.27 -4.69 5.53
CA ASN A 147 -11.47 -5.57 6.38
C ASN A 147 -9.96 -5.29 6.36
N MET A 148 -9.57 -4.04 6.10
CA MET A 148 -8.19 -3.61 6.00
C MET A 148 -8.01 -2.23 6.64
N GLY A 149 -6.80 -1.92 7.07
CA GLY A 149 -6.48 -0.62 7.65
C GLY A 149 -5.03 -0.24 7.39
N ALA A 150 -4.77 1.06 7.24
CA ALA A 150 -3.43 1.61 7.19
C ALA A 150 -3.12 2.44 8.45
N PHE A 151 -1.94 2.21 9.01
CA PHE A 151 -1.43 2.83 10.23
C PHE A 151 -0.10 3.46 9.89
N LYS A 152 -0.06 4.78 9.73
CA LYS A 152 1.12 5.48 9.21
C LYS A 152 1.31 6.83 9.87
N GLY A 153 2.52 7.35 9.80
CA GLY A 153 2.85 8.65 10.40
C GLY A 153 4.32 9.00 10.25
N VAL A 154 4.71 10.12 10.88
CA VAL A 154 6.10 10.56 10.94
C VAL A 154 6.77 9.91 12.15
N GLY A 155 7.73 9.03 11.89
CA GLY A 155 8.47 8.25 12.88
C GLY A 155 9.18 7.06 12.25
N TYR A 156 9.99 6.34 13.04
CA TYR A 156 10.48 5.03 12.61
C TYR A 156 9.33 4.01 12.60
N PRO A 157 9.35 2.99 11.72
CA PRO A 157 8.26 2.01 11.64
C PRO A 157 7.97 1.31 12.97
N GLU A 158 8.98 0.93 13.74
CA GLU A 158 8.82 0.30 15.05
C GLU A 158 8.14 1.21 16.08
N ASP A 159 8.45 2.51 16.06
CA ASP A 159 7.77 3.50 16.89
C ASP A 159 6.33 3.69 16.44
N ILE A 160 6.08 3.77 15.14
CA ILE A 160 4.71 3.87 14.59
C ILE A 160 3.90 2.62 14.96
N GLY A 161 4.50 1.43 14.92
CA GLY A 161 3.85 0.19 15.31
C GLY A 161 3.43 0.18 16.78
N SER A 162 4.34 0.61 17.67
CA SER A 162 4.04 0.79 19.10
C SER A 162 2.97 1.88 19.32
N PHE A 163 3.11 3.03 18.66
CA PHE A 163 2.18 4.16 18.79
C PHE A 163 0.74 3.75 18.46
N TYR A 164 0.51 2.98 17.40
CA TYR A 164 -0.81 2.46 17.01
C TYR A 164 -1.22 1.17 17.73
N LYS A 165 -0.42 0.70 18.70
CA LYS A 165 -0.66 -0.52 19.47
C LYS A 165 -0.91 -1.74 18.58
N LEU A 166 -0.14 -1.90 17.49
CA LEU A 166 -0.37 -2.95 16.50
C LEU A 166 -0.22 -4.37 17.07
N GLU A 167 0.42 -4.51 18.22
CA GLU A 167 0.43 -5.74 19.00
C GLU A 167 -0.95 -6.26 19.43
N ASP A 168 -1.93 -5.37 19.57
CA ASP A 168 -3.30 -5.70 19.96
C ASP A 168 -4.14 -6.17 18.76
N TYR A 169 -3.58 -6.07 17.55
CA TYR A 169 -4.22 -6.45 16.31
C TYR A 169 -3.63 -7.75 15.76
N SER A 170 -4.45 -8.48 15.00
CA SER A 170 -4.02 -9.65 14.24
C SER A 170 -4.59 -9.59 12.83
N ALA A 171 -3.79 -9.94 11.83
CA ALA A 171 -4.13 -9.84 10.41
C ALA A 171 -3.44 -10.98 9.64
N TYR A 172 -4.01 -11.42 8.52
CA TYR A 172 -3.42 -12.50 7.71
C TYR A 172 -2.43 -11.98 6.65
N ILE A 173 -2.50 -10.69 6.31
CA ILE A 173 -1.44 -9.97 5.58
C ILE A 173 -1.02 -8.78 6.42
N TRP A 174 0.30 -8.57 6.48
CA TRP A 174 0.90 -7.32 6.93
C TRP A 174 1.89 -6.83 5.88
N THR A 175 1.86 -5.54 5.59
CA THR A 175 2.92 -4.84 4.84
C THR A 175 3.40 -3.67 5.67
N SER A 176 4.66 -3.29 5.51
CA SER A 176 5.31 -2.24 6.30
C SER A 176 6.35 -1.50 5.48
N HIS A 177 6.58 -0.25 5.88
CA HIS A 177 7.49 0.64 5.20
C HIS A 177 8.21 1.57 6.18
N GLY A 178 9.52 1.72 5.99
CA GLY A 178 10.35 2.77 6.58
C GLY A 178 10.89 3.71 5.50
N ARG A 179 10.59 5.00 5.65
CA ARG A 179 10.84 6.05 4.63
C ARG A 179 12.20 6.71 4.86
N PHE A 180 12.86 7.01 3.75
CA PHE A 180 13.99 7.92 3.67
C PHE A 180 13.72 8.97 2.57
N PRO A 181 13.06 10.11 2.88
CA PRO A 181 12.84 11.15 1.88
C PRO A 181 14.13 11.94 1.64
N THR A 182 14.46 12.17 0.37
CA THR A 182 15.62 12.98 -0.05
C THR A 182 15.27 14.45 -0.28
N ASN A 183 14.00 14.74 -0.66
CA ASN A 183 13.62 16.05 -1.21
C ASN A 183 12.38 16.70 -0.57
N THR A 184 11.68 16.04 0.37
CA THR A 184 10.44 16.57 0.99
C THR A 184 10.42 16.40 2.50
N PRO A 185 9.92 17.39 3.27
CA PRO A 185 9.65 17.20 4.70
C PRO A 185 8.70 16.02 4.92
N GLY A 186 8.95 15.24 5.98
CA GLY A 186 8.01 14.22 6.43
C GLY A 186 6.73 14.87 6.95
N TRP A 187 5.58 14.41 6.49
CA TRP A 187 4.27 14.75 7.04
C TRP A 187 3.40 13.49 7.11
N TRP A 188 2.41 13.48 8.00
CA TRP A 188 1.70 12.25 8.39
C TRP A 188 0.99 11.55 7.23
N GLY A 189 0.23 12.27 6.40
CA GLY A 189 -0.45 11.69 5.25
C GLY A 189 0.51 11.25 4.12
N GLY A 190 1.71 11.85 4.06
CA GLY A 190 2.76 11.52 3.11
C GLY A 190 3.57 10.27 3.47
N ALA A 191 3.39 9.71 4.66
CA ALA A 191 3.97 8.43 5.03
C ALA A 191 3.33 7.29 4.23
N HIS A 192 4.08 6.20 4.04
CA HIS A 192 3.57 4.98 3.39
C HIS A 192 2.99 4.05 4.47
N PRO A 193 2.06 3.15 4.15
CA PRO A 193 1.54 2.81 2.81
C PRO A 193 0.59 3.86 2.21
N PHE A 194 0.46 3.87 0.88
CA PHE A 194 -0.65 4.52 0.19
C PHE A 194 -1.72 3.49 -0.15
N THR A 195 -2.97 3.90 -0.10
CA THR A 195 -4.11 2.99 -0.26
C THR A 195 -5.20 3.60 -1.13
N LEU A 196 -6.01 2.74 -1.74
CA LEU A 196 -7.29 3.09 -2.34
C LEU A 196 -8.17 1.86 -2.34
N LEU A 197 -9.36 1.93 -1.75
CA LEU A 197 -10.18 0.75 -1.49
C LEU A 197 -9.31 -0.31 -0.78
N ASP A 198 -9.34 -1.55 -1.24
CA ASP A 198 -8.58 -2.65 -0.67
C ASP A 198 -7.16 -2.77 -1.24
N TRP A 199 -6.66 -1.77 -1.97
CA TRP A 199 -5.28 -1.75 -2.42
C TRP A 199 -4.40 -1.03 -1.40
N SER A 200 -3.25 -1.60 -1.07
CA SER A 200 -2.18 -0.91 -0.33
C SER A 200 -0.85 -1.06 -1.05
N VAL A 201 -0.07 0.00 -1.13
CA VAL A 201 1.26 -0.02 -1.75
C VAL A 201 2.29 0.52 -0.78
N VAL A 202 3.35 -0.26 -0.59
CA VAL A 202 4.62 0.22 -0.04
C VAL A 202 5.67 0.20 -1.14
N HIS A 203 6.49 1.25 -1.19
CA HIS A 203 7.41 1.50 -2.28
C HIS A 203 8.79 1.92 -1.76
N ASN A 204 9.82 1.19 -2.16
CA ASN A 204 11.21 1.55 -2.01
C ASN A 204 11.78 1.92 -3.38
N GLY A 205 12.09 3.20 -3.59
CA GLY A 205 12.56 3.68 -4.88
C GLY A 205 12.15 5.11 -5.16
N GLU A 206 12.21 5.47 -6.44
CA GLU A 206 11.74 6.75 -6.98
C GLU A 206 11.21 6.52 -8.39
N ILE A 207 9.95 6.89 -8.62
CA ILE A 207 9.32 6.75 -9.95
C ILE A 207 9.60 7.99 -10.81
N SER A 208 10.57 7.89 -11.73
CA SER A 208 10.94 8.98 -12.64
C SER A 208 9.87 9.30 -13.68
N SER A 209 8.93 8.40 -13.92
CA SER A 209 7.79 8.58 -14.83
C SER A 209 6.58 9.28 -14.21
N TYR A 210 6.67 9.76 -12.95
CA TYR A 210 5.55 10.33 -12.17
C TYR A 210 4.63 11.25 -12.98
N GLY A 211 5.18 12.23 -13.70
CA GLY A 211 4.37 13.20 -14.46
C GLY A 211 3.52 12.57 -15.57
N ILE A 212 4.04 11.56 -16.27
CA ILE A 212 3.30 10.84 -17.32
C ILE A 212 2.21 9.97 -16.68
N ASN A 213 2.55 9.26 -15.62
CA ASN A 213 1.62 8.36 -14.94
C ASN A 213 0.47 9.14 -14.28
N LYS A 214 0.78 10.27 -13.63
CA LYS A 214 -0.21 11.20 -13.05
C LYS A 214 -1.18 11.70 -14.12
N ARG A 215 -0.66 12.25 -15.23
CA ARG A 215 -1.50 12.77 -16.32
C ARG A 215 -2.43 11.69 -16.90
N TYR A 216 -1.94 10.45 -17.02
CA TYR A 216 -2.77 9.34 -17.45
C TYR A 216 -3.92 9.08 -16.48
N LEU A 217 -3.64 8.99 -15.18
CA LEU A 217 -4.66 8.79 -14.13
C LEU A 217 -5.71 9.90 -14.08
N GLU A 218 -5.30 11.16 -14.22
CA GLU A 218 -6.21 12.32 -14.22
C GLU A 218 -7.24 12.24 -15.37
N MET A 219 -6.88 11.66 -16.52
CA MET A 219 -7.82 11.43 -17.62
C MET A 219 -8.94 10.44 -17.26
N PHE A 220 -8.76 9.62 -16.22
CA PHE A 220 -9.75 8.68 -15.71
C PHE A 220 -10.42 9.17 -14.41
N GLY A 221 -10.21 10.43 -14.02
CA GLY A 221 -10.89 11.05 -12.88
C GLY A 221 -10.27 10.79 -11.51
N TYR A 222 -9.04 10.25 -11.45
CA TYR A 222 -8.28 10.16 -10.21
C TYR A 222 -7.62 11.52 -9.92
N LYS A 223 -7.76 12.02 -8.69
CA LYS A 223 -7.12 13.26 -8.23
C LYS A 223 -5.92 12.92 -7.35
N LEU A 224 -4.73 13.34 -7.76
CA LEU A 224 -3.47 13.05 -7.05
C LEU A 224 -3.05 14.26 -6.21
N GLU A 225 -3.72 14.43 -5.08
CA GLU A 225 -3.52 15.57 -4.17
C GLU A 225 -2.35 15.36 -3.20
N LEU A 226 -1.90 14.11 -3.01
CA LEU A 226 -0.91 13.74 -2.00
C LEU A 226 0.53 13.83 -2.53
N ARG A 227 0.68 14.09 -3.83
CA ARG A 227 1.93 14.47 -4.54
C ARG A 227 3.09 13.51 -4.30
N THR A 228 2.80 12.21 -4.31
CA THR A 228 3.78 11.14 -4.15
C THR A 228 3.67 10.15 -5.31
N ASP A 229 4.79 9.52 -5.64
CA ASP A 229 4.81 8.44 -6.63
C ASP A 229 4.04 7.19 -6.18
N THR A 230 3.91 6.99 -4.87
CA THR A 230 3.31 5.77 -4.34
C THR A 230 1.78 5.81 -4.44
N GLU A 231 1.18 7.01 -4.38
CA GLU A 231 -0.23 7.25 -4.70
C GLU A 231 -0.54 6.89 -6.16
N VAL A 232 0.35 7.28 -7.09
CA VAL A 232 0.22 6.90 -8.51
C VAL A 232 0.12 5.39 -8.66
N ILE A 233 0.96 4.61 -7.97
CA ILE A 233 0.98 3.16 -8.11
C ILE A 233 -0.33 2.55 -7.59
N ALA A 234 -0.81 2.99 -6.42
CA ALA A 234 -2.07 2.49 -5.85
C ALA A 234 -3.26 2.76 -6.80
N TYR A 235 -3.35 3.98 -7.34
CA TYR A 235 -4.46 4.37 -8.22
C TYR A 235 -4.34 3.73 -9.61
N MET A 236 -3.11 3.56 -10.13
CA MET A 236 -2.86 2.86 -11.39
C MET A 236 -3.28 1.39 -11.30
N PHE A 237 -2.99 0.74 -10.18
CA PHE A 237 -3.39 -0.65 -9.98
C PHE A 237 -4.91 -0.79 -9.92
N ASP A 238 -5.58 0.13 -9.22
CA ASP A 238 -7.04 0.19 -9.18
C ASP A 238 -7.65 0.40 -10.57
N LEU A 239 -7.13 1.35 -11.35
CA LEU A 239 -7.56 1.60 -12.73
C LEU A 239 -7.41 0.33 -13.59
N LEU A 240 -6.22 -0.27 -13.59
CA LEU A 240 -5.93 -1.42 -14.45
C LEU A 240 -6.78 -2.65 -14.09
N VAL A 241 -6.89 -2.99 -12.82
CA VAL A 241 -7.58 -4.20 -12.38
C VAL A 241 -9.08 -3.98 -12.29
N ARG A 242 -9.54 -2.95 -11.59
CA ARG A 242 -10.97 -2.77 -11.30
C ARG A 242 -11.74 -2.11 -12.43
N LYS A 243 -11.18 -1.08 -13.06
CA LYS A 243 -11.85 -0.32 -14.12
C LYS A 243 -11.66 -0.97 -15.49
N HIS A 244 -10.42 -1.28 -15.86
CA HIS A 244 -10.09 -1.89 -17.14
C HIS A 244 -10.23 -3.43 -17.16
N LYS A 245 -10.50 -4.05 -15.99
CA LYS A 245 -10.73 -5.49 -15.86
C LYS A 245 -9.56 -6.34 -16.33
N LEU A 246 -8.33 -5.82 -16.25
CA LEU A 246 -7.16 -6.64 -16.52
C LEU A 246 -6.99 -7.69 -15.43
N PRO A 247 -6.60 -8.93 -15.80
CA PRO A 247 -6.03 -9.87 -14.85
C PRO A 247 -4.85 -9.22 -14.12
N ILE A 248 -4.69 -9.54 -12.84
CA ILE A 248 -3.65 -8.97 -11.96
C ILE A 248 -2.26 -9.12 -12.59
N GLU A 249 -1.97 -10.28 -13.17
CA GLU A 249 -0.70 -10.59 -13.82
C GLU A 249 -0.43 -9.64 -14.99
N LYS A 250 -1.48 -9.25 -15.71
CA LYS A 250 -1.40 -8.33 -16.85
C LYS A 250 -1.31 -6.88 -16.42
N ALA A 251 -1.95 -6.51 -15.30
CA ALA A 251 -1.76 -5.20 -14.70
C ALA A 251 -0.31 -5.01 -14.24
N VAL A 252 0.28 -6.00 -13.58
CA VAL A 252 1.69 -5.99 -13.17
C VAL A 252 2.63 -5.93 -14.40
N GLU A 253 2.35 -6.74 -15.43
CA GLU A 253 3.11 -6.69 -16.69
C GLU A 253 3.01 -5.32 -17.36
N ALA A 254 1.88 -4.60 -17.27
CA ALA A 254 1.76 -3.23 -17.78
C ALA A 254 2.63 -2.23 -16.99
N LEU A 255 2.65 -2.34 -15.65
CA LEU A 255 3.47 -1.49 -14.78
C LEU A 255 4.98 -1.69 -15.00
N ALA A 256 5.41 -2.91 -15.32
CA ALA A 256 6.81 -3.27 -15.52
C ALA A 256 7.07 -3.93 -16.89
N ALA A 257 6.48 -3.39 -17.97
CA ALA A 257 6.52 -4.02 -19.28
C ALA A 257 7.95 -4.27 -19.81
N PRO A 258 8.29 -5.50 -20.27
CA PRO A 258 9.62 -5.85 -20.74
C PRO A 258 10.17 -4.94 -21.85
N PHE A 259 11.50 -4.92 -22.03
CA PHE A 259 12.10 -4.14 -23.12
C PHE A 259 11.74 -4.76 -24.47
N TRP A 260 11.69 -3.94 -25.53
CA TRP A 260 11.40 -4.41 -26.89
C TRP A 260 12.33 -5.55 -27.34
N LYS A 261 13.63 -5.46 -27.02
CA LYS A 261 14.60 -6.54 -27.31
C LYS A 261 14.27 -7.87 -26.64
N ASP A 262 13.62 -7.84 -25.48
CA ASP A 262 13.22 -9.04 -24.74
C ASP A 262 11.90 -9.59 -25.30
N ILE A 263 10.95 -8.68 -25.60
CA ILE A 263 9.71 -8.99 -26.30
C ILE A 263 9.98 -9.66 -27.65
N ASP A 264 11.02 -9.20 -28.37
CA ASP A 264 11.36 -9.75 -29.68
C ASP A 264 11.76 -11.22 -29.66
N ARG A 265 12.24 -11.71 -28.52
CA ARG A 265 12.70 -13.07 -28.27
C ARG A 265 11.63 -13.98 -27.65
N MET A 266 10.44 -13.44 -27.37
CA MET A 266 9.34 -14.22 -26.79
C MET A 266 8.66 -15.09 -27.83
N GLU A 267 8.07 -16.20 -27.35
CA GLU A 267 7.17 -17.04 -28.15
C GLU A 267 6.03 -16.22 -28.79
N PRO A 268 5.57 -16.56 -30.01
CA PRO A 268 4.68 -15.70 -30.80
C PRO A 268 3.44 -15.18 -30.07
N GLN A 269 2.78 -16.02 -29.26
CA GLN A 269 1.60 -15.62 -28.49
C GLN A 269 1.95 -14.65 -27.36
N LYS A 270 3.03 -14.91 -26.61
CA LYS A 270 3.52 -14.04 -25.54
C LYS A 270 4.00 -12.71 -26.10
N LYS A 271 4.74 -12.74 -27.22
CA LYS A 271 5.19 -11.56 -27.96
C LYS A 271 4.01 -10.67 -28.36
N LYS A 272 2.97 -11.24 -28.98
CA LYS A 272 1.76 -10.49 -29.38
C LYS A 272 1.09 -9.81 -28.19
N MET A 273 0.96 -10.51 -27.07
CA MET A 273 0.37 -9.96 -25.84
C MET A 273 1.22 -8.83 -25.25
N ALA A 274 2.54 -9.02 -25.12
CA ALA A 274 3.45 -8.02 -24.58
C ALA A 274 3.49 -6.75 -25.44
N ILE A 275 3.46 -6.89 -26.78
CA ILE A 275 3.35 -5.75 -27.71
C ILE A 275 2.05 -4.99 -27.45
N ALA A 276 0.91 -5.69 -27.38
CA ALA A 276 -0.38 -5.06 -27.16
C ALA A 276 -0.45 -4.32 -25.82
N LEU A 277 0.00 -4.94 -24.73
CA LEU A 277 0.06 -4.30 -23.41
C LEU A 277 0.93 -3.05 -23.45
N ARG A 278 2.12 -3.13 -24.03
CA ARG A 278 3.06 -2.01 -24.09
C ARG A 278 2.55 -0.85 -24.96
N GLN A 279 1.80 -1.14 -26.02
CA GLN A 279 1.17 -0.13 -26.88
C GLN A 279 -0.03 0.54 -26.23
N VAL A 280 -0.91 -0.23 -25.59
CA VAL A 280 -2.15 0.28 -24.97
C VAL A 280 -1.87 0.99 -23.64
N TYR A 281 -0.99 0.41 -22.82
CA TYR A 281 -0.73 0.86 -21.45
C TYR A 281 0.65 1.51 -21.28
N GLY A 282 1.23 2.04 -22.35
CA GLY A 282 2.56 2.67 -22.32
C GLY A 282 2.70 3.78 -21.26
N SER A 283 1.63 4.56 -21.03
CA SER A 283 1.59 5.61 -20.01
C SER A 283 1.48 5.10 -18.56
N THR A 284 1.26 3.80 -18.36
CA THR A 284 1.19 3.17 -17.03
C THR A 284 2.52 2.60 -16.58
N LEU A 285 3.48 2.49 -17.50
CA LEU A 285 4.82 1.98 -17.22
C LEU A 285 5.47 2.80 -16.10
N LEU A 286 5.90 2.11 -15.05
CA LEU A 286 6.68 2.68 -13.98
C LEU A 286 8.16 2.66 -14.41
N ASN A 287 8.77 3.84 -14.45
CA ASN A 287 10.18 4.00 -14.77
C ASN A 287 10.95 4.54 -13.56
N GLY A 288 12.24 4.26 -13.50
CA GLY A 288 13.07 4.53 -12.33
C GLY A 288 13.26 3.31 -11.42
N PRO A 289 14.13 3.43 -10.40
CA PRO A 289 14.40 2.36 -9.46
C PRO A 289 13.18 2.10 -8.57
N PHE A 290 12.67 0.87 -8.51
CA PHE A 290 11.63 0.53 -7.56
C PHE A 290 11.62 -0.93 -7.13
N SER A 291 11.19 -1.13 -5.89
CA SER A 291 10.78 -2.37 -5.28
C SER A 291 9.49 -2.08 -4.53
N ILE A 292 8.40 -2.75 -4.88
CA ILE A 292 7.07 -2.48 -4.32
C ILE A 292 6.44 -3.75 -3.78
N ILE A 293 5.65 -3.60 -2.71
CA ILE A 293 4.72 -4.63 -2.27
C ILE A 293 3.31 -4.04 -2.37
N ILE A 294 2.46 -4.70 -3.16
CA ILE A 294 1.04 -4.38 -3.34
C ILE A 294 0.23 -5.40 -2.53
N GLY A 295 -0.47 -4.95 -1.50
CA GLY A 295 -1.42 -5.77 -0.75
C GLY A 295 -2.83 -5.61 -1.29
N HIS A 296 -3.63 -6.68 -1.15
CA HIS A 296 -5.07 -6.65 -1.30
C HIS A 296 -5.76 -7.74 -0.46
N ASN A 297 -7.09 -7.67 -0.35
CA ASN A 297 -7.91 -8.58 0.45
C ASN A 297 -7.78 -10.08 0.12
N ARG A 298 -7.15 -10.44 -1.00
CA ARG A 298 -6.97 -11.83 -1.45
C ARG A 298 -5.50 -12.21 -1.59
N GLY A 299 -4.56 -11.29 -1.39
CA GLY A 299 -3.18 -11.54 -1.77
C GLY A 299 -2.21 -10.39 -1.56
N MET A 300 -0.95 -10.69 -1.81
CA MET A 300 0.15 -9.75 -1.77
C MET A 300 1.07 -9.99 -2.97
N ILE A 301 1.55 -8.92 -3.59
CA ILE A 301 2.34 -8.96 -4.81
C ILE A 301 3.64 -8.21 -4.58
N GLY A 302 4.78 -8.85 -4.80
CA GLY A 302 6.09 -8.20 -4.87
C GLY A 302 6.45 -7.92 -6.32
N LEU A 303 6.96 -6.72 -6.61
CA LEU A 303 7.44 -6.37 -7.94
C LEU A 303 8.67 -5.48 -7.88
N ASN A 304 9.67 -5.78 -8.70
CA ASN A 304 10.83 -4.95 -8.92
C ASN A 304 10.78 -4.27 -10.29
N ASP A 305 11.55 -3.19 -10.43
CA ASP A 305 11.80 -2.58 -11.72
C ASP A 305 12.49 -3.54 -12.69
N ARG A 306 12.45 -3.18 -13.97
CA ARG A 306 12.84 -4.04 -15.11
C ARG A 306 14.35 -4.30 -15.21
N ILE A 307 15.16 -3.62 -14.40
CA ILE A 307 16.60 -3.85 -14.30
C ILE A 307 17.08 -4.10 -12.84
N LYS A 308 16.14 -4.20 -11.88
CA LYS A 308 16.35 -4.53 -10.47
C LYS A 308 17.34 -3.58 -9.77
N LEU A 309 17.04 -2.29 -9.77
CA LEU A 309 17.84 -1.25 -9.09
C LEU A 309 17.64 -1.23 -7.57
N ARG A 310 16.55 -1.84 -7.07
CA ARG A 310 16.27 -1.95 -5.63
C ARG A 310 16.15 -3.42 -5.22
N PRO A 311 16.66 -3.79 -4.03
CA PRO A 311 16.62 -5.17 -3.59
C PRO A 311 15.20 -5.58 -3.19
N MET A 312 14.93 -6.87 -3.37
CA MET A 312 13.81 -7.60 -2.80
C MET A 312 14.27 -9.04 -2.61
N THR A 313 14.00 -9.58 -1.44
CA THR A 313 14.11 -11.00 -1.12
C THR A 313 12.71 -11.52 -0.86
N ALA A 314 12.40 -12.68 -1.40
CA ALA A 314 11.18 -13.41 -1.12
C ALA A 314 11.53 -14.75 -0.47
N ALA A 315 10.64 -15.24 0.38
CA ALA A 315 10.84 -16.51 1.06
C ALA A 315 9.50 -17.17 1.38
N ARG A 316 9.52 -18.49 1.55
CA ARG A 316 8.37 -19.29 1.98
C ARG A 316 8.70 -20.17 3.16
N LYS A 317 7.69 -20.37 4.01
CA LYS A 317 7.69 -21.35 5.09
C LYS A 317 6.26 -21.82 5.35
N ASP A 318 5.97 -23.10 5.23
CA ASP A 318 4.62 -23.64 5.43
C ASP A 318 3.59 -22.87 4.56
N ASP A 319 2.58 -22.24 5.18
CA ASP A 319 1.57 -21.39 4.53
C ASP A 319 1.99 -19.92 4.38
N MET A 320 3.20 -19.56 4.79
CA MET A 320 3.67 -18.19 4.86
C MET A 320 4.46 -17.79 3.62
N LEU A 321 4.12 -16.63 3.05
CA LEU A 321 4.94 -15.89 2.10
C LEU A 321 5.52 -14.64 2.78
N TYR A 322 6.81 -14.42 2.59
CA TYR A 322 7.54 -13.25 3.07
C TYR A 322 8.19 -12.51 1.91
N MET A 323 8.21 -11.17 1.99
CA MET A 323 8.94 -10.31 1.07
C MET A 323 9.55 -9.13 1.81
N ALA A 324 10.83 -8.87 1.64
CA ALA A 324 11.49 -7.74 2.31
C ALA A 324 12.64 -7.16 1.47
N SER A 325 13.07 -5.95 1.79
CA SER A 325 14.27 -5.37 1.19
C SER A 325 15.53 -6.20 1.48
N GLU A 326 15.58 -6.90 2.62
CA GLU A 326 16.73 -7.72 3.06
C GLU A 326 16.27 -9.06 3.64
N GLU A 327 17.08 -10.10 3.44
CA GLU A 327 16.81 -11.44 3.98
C GLU A 327 16.84 -11.48 5.52
N SER A 328 17.70 -10.67 6.14
CA SER A 328 17.83 -10.53 7.60
C SER A 328 16.48 -10.23 8.27
N ALA A 329 15.69 -9.33 7.69
CA ALA A 329 14.37 -8.96 8.16
C ALA A 329 13.37 -10.12 8.13
N ILE A 330 13.52 -11.06 7.19
CA ILE A 330 12.70 -12.27 7.11
C ILE A 330 13.18 -13.27 8.17
N ARG A 331 14.49 -13.50 8.26
CA ARG A 331 15.07 -14.46 9.22
C ARG A 331 14.83 -14.08 10.68
N GLU A 332 14.74 -12.79 10.98
CA GLU A 332 14.37 -12.29 12.31
C GLU A 332 13.01 -12.83 12.80
N ILE A 333 12.08 -13.07 11.88
CA ILE A 333 10.72 -13.55 12.20
C ILE A 333 10.47 -15.00 11.79
N ALA A 334 11.32 -15.56 10.93
CA ALA A 334 11.27 -16.93 10.45
C ALA A 334 12.70 -17.43 10.15
N PRO A 335 13.43 -17.96 11.15
CA PRO A 335 14.85 -18.32 10.99
C PRO A 335 15.06 -19.51 10.04
N ASP A 336 14.18 -20.51 10.12
CA ASP A 336 14.22 -21.75 9.33
C ASP A 336 13.20 -21.68 8.20
N LEU A 337 13.63 -21.25 7.02
CA LEU A 337 12.79 -21.05 5.82
C LEU A 337 12.88 -22.27 4.89
N ASP A 338 11.79 -22.62 4.21
CA ASP A 338 11.75 -23.72 3.23
C ASP A 338 12.39 -23.29 1.90
N GLU A 339 12.14 -22.04 1.51
CA GLU A 339 12.67 -21.46 0.27
C GLU A 339 13.03 -20.00 0.51
N VAL A 340 14.17 -19.57 -0.05
CA VAL A 340 14.59 -18.16 -0.08
C VAL A 340 15.14 -17.86 -1.47
N TRP A 341 14.66 -16.79 -2.09
CA TRP A 341 15.15 -16.37 -3.40
C TRP A 341 15.08 -14.86 -3.58
N SER A 342 15.83 -14.39 -4.57
CA SER A 342 15.83 -13.00 -5.00
C SER A 342 15.12 -12.89 -6.34
N PRO A 343 13.90 -12.32 -6.42
CA PRO A 343 13.11 -12.24 -7.67
C PRO A 343 13.90 -11.60 -8.81
N MET A 344 13.73 -12.10 -10.03
CA MET A 344 14.37 -11.51 -11.21
C MET A 344 13.75 -10.14 -11.54
N ALA A 345 14.50 -9.31 -12.26
CA ALA A 345 14.05 -7.98 -12.67
C ALA A 345 12.70 -8.06 -13.42
N GLY A 346 11.75 -7.18 -13.08
CA GLY A 346 10.41 -7.15 -13.66
C GLY A 346 9.56 -8.41 -13.46
N THR A 347 10.00 -9.38 -12.66
CA THR A 347 9.26 -10.63 -12.41
C THR A 347 8.49 -10.52 -11.10
N PRO A 348 7.15 -10.66 -11.12
CA PRO A 348 6.35 -10.58 -9.90
C PRO A 348 6.46 -11.83 -9.03
N VAL A 349 6.31 -11.62 -7.72
CA VAL A 349 6.03 -12.67 -6.73
C VAL A 349 4.59 -12.54 -6.29
N PHE A 350 3.82 -13.62 -6.37
CA PHE A 350 2.41 -13.64 -5.96
C PHE A 350 2.23 -14.51 -4.71
N GLY A 351 1.49 -13.97 -3.73
CA GLY A 351 0.86 -14.72 -2.65
C GLY A 351 -0.64 -14.52 -2.72
N THR A 352 -1.39 -15.62 -2.63
CA THR A 352 -2.85 -15.60 -2.76
C THR A 352 -3.46 -16.50 -1.69
N LEU A 353 -4.55 -16.05 -1.07
CA LEU A 353 -5.31 -16.88 -0.13
C LEU A 353 -5.81 -18.14 -0.85
N LYS A 354 -5.66 -19.31 -0.21
CA LYS A 354 -6.15 -20.57 -0.75
C LYS A 354 -7.66 -20.53 -1.00
N ALA A 355 -8.11 -21.39 -1.90
CA ALA A 355 -9.54 -21.50 -2.21
C ALA A 355 -10.33 -21.90 -0.94
N GLY A 356 -11.44 -21.22 -0.69
CA GLY A 356 -12.30 -21.47 0.48
C GLY A 356 -11.91 -20.74 1.77
N VAL A 357 -10.79 -19.99 1.77
CA VAL A 357 -10.46 -19.07 2.87
C VAL A 357 -11.24 -17.76 2.66
N GLU A 358 -12.11 -17.43 3.63
CA GLU A 358 -12.88 -16.18 3.69
C GLU A 358 -12.17 -15.05 4.42
#